data_AF-A0A1I7BHJ8-F1
#
_entry.id   AF-A0A1I7BHJ8-F1
#
_cell.length_a   1.000
_cell.length_b   1.000
_cell.length_c   1.000
_cell.angle_alpha   90.00
_cell.angle_beta   90.00
_cell.angle_gamma   90.00
#
_symmetry.space_group_name_H-M   'P 1'
#
loop_
_entity.id
_entity.type
_entity.pdbx_description
1 polymer ?
#
loop_
_entity_poly.entity_id
_entity_poly.type
_entity_poly.pdbx_seq_one_letter_code
_entity_poly.pdbx_strand_id
1 'polypeptide(L)'
;MQFPEDIVSRAGRLLYRELPEEYRYRDAGPPGELADLEAYLHGFGHLLDLVRHTTEQAYADAFAEETDGGYAIQPWLIPYLAELVGAELLAPDPARRLAELNNSVLWSKSKGTLHSVDAVGDVVSGAETVVREGWKLTLTCPRPALPPFSLPAQDGDNDPLGRTAIPMGCPDLRRMDRAVQDPGGANPLFRLTTPLRDSNGVIDPQGSSLFWKPRAPGGAPCFPDAYDDGTARCPDLRDPSIATTLGPHPRRSLIHLRPPDGFFETGLKVVALASPGDLQIQASDKERRIGPREILDLVGDAGPVPDRLIVELNADLTIPNGAGIVFYDILFTGRVTPNNGPERPVRIRVLNGARLTLRRAAAEQVNLIGNGNADAPDVPPLRAADSLLGAITGPNRFAELVYCTVLGETDLARLHASDCLLNTLSTNLNCDAATSCIRYSRFTPPTGKADCFLHNSPNNTSDPARFVARYLPNEDGHCVLRLPVYAEPGCAVLDTTAPDTITAGSEDEGEMGAGHHRFLAAGRRALEKKLSTFLPLGQQIALRYDPLLAQTPPELTGTGG
;
A
#
# COMPACT_ATOMS: atom_id res chain seq x y z
N MET A 1 23.79 -1.12 38.70
CA MET A 1 24.22 -1.97 37.57
C MET A 1 23.32 -3.19 37.61
N GLN A 2 22.16 -3.13 36.97
CA GLN A 2 21.24 -4.27 36.90
C GLN A 2 21.86 -5.30 35.96
N PHE A 3 22.12 -6.51 36.44
CA PHE A 3 22.50 -7.61 35.59
C PHE A 3 21.34 -7.88 34.61
N PRO A 4 21.61 -8.03 33.30
CA PRO A 4 20.56 -8.28 32.33
C PRO A 4 19.87 -9.61 32.64
N GLU A 5 18.54 -9.66 32.48
CA GLU A 5 17.70 -10.86 32.70
C GLU A 5 18.00 -12.03 31.73
N ASP A 6 19.06 -11.93 30.90
CA ASP A 6 19.40 -12.82 29.79
C ASP A 6 20.76 -13.55 29.94
N ILE A 7 21.21 -13.86 31.16
CA ILE A 7 22.45 -14.65 31.35
C ILE A 7 22.28 -16.12 30.88
N VAL A 8 21.04 -16.60 30.77
CA VAL A 8 20.75 -18.01 30.51
C VAL A 8 20.81 -18.35 29.01
N SER A 9 22.03 -18.58 28.51
CA SER A 9 22.30 -19.08 27.15
C SER A 9 21.81 -20.53 26.90
N ARG A 10 21.39 -20.83 25.66
CA ARG A 10 21.02 -22.19 25.21
C ARG A 10 22.22 -23.13 25.23
N ALA A 11 23.35 -22.71 24.66
CA ALA A 11 24.58 -23.49 24.68
C ALA A 11 25.08 -23.72 26.13
N GLY A 12 24.91 -22.73 27.01
CA GLY A 12 25.25 -22.87 28.44
C GLY A 12 24.48 -24.01 29.12
N ARG A 13 23.16 -24.10 28.87
CA ARG A 13 22.34 -25.22 29.38
C ARG A 13 22.81 -26.58 28.85
N LEU A 14 23.18 -26.64 27.57
CA LEU A 14 23.70 -27.86 26.97
C LEU A 14 25.03 -28.26 27.61
N LEU A 15 25.98 -27.33 27.72
CA LEU A 15 27.28 -27.57 28.34
C LEU A 15 27.15 -28.05 29.79
N TYR A 16 26.27 -27.41 30.58
CA TYR A 16 26.02 -27.83 31.96
C TYR A 16 25.40 -29.22 32.02
N ARG A 17 24.45 -29.54 31.13
CA ARG A 17 23.82 -30.86 31.06
C ARG A 17 24.81 -31.97 30.70
N GLU A 18 25.75 -31.70 29.79
CA GLU A 18 26.75 -32.67 29.36
C GLU A 18 27.87 -32.89 30.40
N LEU A 19 27.93 -32.10 31.48
CA LEU A 19 28.87 -32.35 32.58
C LEU A 19 28.54 -33.65 33.33
N PRO A 20 29.57 -34.41 33.76
CA PRO A 20 29.37 -35.55 34.66
C PRO A 20 28.58 -35.14 35.91
N GLU A 21 27.72 -36.04 36.36
CA GLU A 21 26.79 -35.81 37.46
C GLU A 21 27.51 -35.37 38.74
N GLU A 22 28.72 -35.88 38.98
CA GLU A 22 29.54 -35.55 40.14
C GLU A 22 29.89 -34.06 40.24
N TYR A 23 30.07 -33.37 39.11
CA TYR A 23 30.35 -31.93 39.09
C TYR A 23 29.07 -31.12 39.31
N ARG A 24 27.94 -31.56 38.74
CA ARG A 24 26.64 -30.92 38.93
C ARG A 24 26.15 -31.03 40.38
N TYR A 25 26.36 -32.16 41.05
CA TYR A 25 26.02 -32.31 42.46
C TYR A 25 26.86 -31.42 43.39
N ARG A 26 28.10 -31.13 43.02
CA ARG A 26 29.00 -30.27 43.81
C ARG A 26 28.72 -28.79 43.60
N ASP A 27 28.12 -28.43 42.47
CA ASP A 27 27.74 -27.07 42.11
C ASP A 27 26.38 -26.69 42.72
N ALA A 28 26.36 -26.56 44.05
CA ALA A 28 25.15 -26.21 44.80
C ALA A 28 25.04 -24.69 45.01
N GLY A 29 24.16 -24.03 44.25
CA GLY A 29 23.82 -22.61 44.41
C GLY A 29 22.62 -22.36 45.35
N PRO A 30 22.47 -21.13 45.86
CA PRO A 30 21.25 -20.74 46.57
C PRO A 30 20.01 -20.82 45.65
N PRO A 31 18.82 -21.16 46.19
CA PRO A 31 17.63 -21.33 45.38
C PRO A 31 17.23 -20.02 44.69
N GLY A 32 17.16 -20.06 43.35
CA GLY A 32 16.77 -18.92 42.52
C GLY A 32 17.93 -18.21 41.79
N GLU A 33 19.18 -18.59 42.07
CA GLU A 33 20.36 -18.10 41.35
C GLU A 33 21.09 -19.28 40.68
N LEU A 34 21.79 -18.99 39.58
CA LEU A 34 22.66 -19.98 38.92
C LEU A 34 23.85 -20.28 39.86
N ALA A 35 24.23 -21.55 39.98
CA ALA A 35 25.43 -21.93 40.73
C ALA A 35 26.71 -21.44 40.03
N ASP A 36 27.86 -21.36 40.73
CA ASP A 36 29.07 -20.70 40.19
C ASP A 36 29.59 -21.35 38.91
N LEU A 37 29.61 -22.69 38.84
CA LEU A 37 30.06 -23.41 37.64
C LEU A 37 29.01 -23.34 36.52
N GLU A 38 27.72 -23.44 36.86
CA GLU A 38 26.61 -23.21 35.93
C GLU A 38 26.65 -21.80 35.32
N ALA A 39 26.87 -20.76 36.13
CA ALA A 39 27.00 -19.37 35.70
C ALA A 39 28.23 -19.18 34.79
N TYR A 40 29.36 -19.79 35.15
CA TYR A 40 30.57 -19.79 34.32
C TYR A 40 30.35 -20.45 32.96
N LEU A 41 29.67 -21.60 32.93
CA LEU A 41 29.30 -22.27 31.67
C LEU A 41 28.27 -21.50 30.86
N HIS A 42 27.36 -20.77 31.51
CA HIS A 42 26.47 -19.83 30.83
C HIS A 42 27.23 -18.66 30.20
N GLY A 43 28.28 -18.16 30.83
CA GLY A 43 29.20 -17.18 30.24
C GLY A 43 29.85 -17.68 28.95
N PHE A 44 30.38 -18.91 28.95
CA PHE A 44 30.91 -19.53 27.72
C PHE A 44 29.81 -19.84 26.70
N GLY A 45 28.66 -20.31 27.16
CA GLY A 45 27.49 -20.56 26.34
C GLY A 45 27.06 -19.32 25.58
N HIS A 46 27.04 -18.16 26.24
CA HIS A 46 26.70 -16.89 25.61
C HIS A 46 27.67 -16.54 24.48
N LEU A 47 28.98 -16.73 24.69
CA LEU A 47 29.97 -16.55 23.62
C LEU A 47 29.74 -17.53 22.46
N LEU A 48 29.45 -18.80 22.73
CA LEU A 48 29.18 -19.80 21.70
C LEU A 48 27.89 -19.50 20.92
N ASP A 49 26.83 -19.07 21.61
CA ASP A 49 25.59 -18.63 20.97
C ASP A 49 25.85 -17.40 20.08
N LEU A 50 26.65 -16.42 20.53
CA LEU A 50 27.05 -15.28 19.69
C LEU A 50 27.85 -15.71 18.44
N VAL A 51 28.81 -16.62 18.60
CA VAL A 51 29.59 -17.16 17.45
C VAL A 51 28.67 -17.90 16.48
N ARG A 52 27.71 -18.66 17.01
CA ARG A 52 26.71 -19.36 16.19
C ARG A 52 25.81 -18.36 15.46
N HIS A 53 25.20 -17.40 16.16
CA HIS A 53 24.33 -16.38 15.57
C HIS A 53 25.06 -15.57 14.49
N THR A 54 26.32 -15.19 14.73
CA THR A 54 27.13 -14.47 13.73
C THR A 54 27.47 -15.34 12.51
N THR A 55 27.74 -16.63 12.71
CA THR A 55 28.00 -17.56 11.60
C THR A 55 26.74 -17.86 10.79
N GLU A 56 25.60 -18.07 11.46
CA GLU A 56 24.30 -18.27 10.81
C GLU A 56 23.88 -17.02 10.04
N GLN A 57 24.08 -15.82 10.60
CA GLN A 57 23.85 -14.56 9.89
C GLN A 57 24.79 -14.40 8.70
N ALA A 58 26.08 -14.69 8.84
CA ALA A 58 27.04 -14.60 7.73
C ALA A 58 26.72 -15.59 6.59
N TYR A 59 26.17 -16.77 6.94
CA TYR A 59 25.65 -17.71 5.95
C TYR A 59 24.39 -17.15 5.26
N ALA A 60 23.43 -16.61 6.02
CA ALA A 60 22.22 -16.01 5.48
C ALA A 60 22.50 -14.80 4.58
N ASP A 61 23.53 -14.02 4.91
CA ASP A 61 23.99 -12.86 4.13
C ASP A 61 24.49 -13.25 2.72
N ALA A 62 24.80 -14.52 2.46
CA ALA A 62 25.16 -15.00 1.13
C ALA A 62 23.94 -15.25 0.21
N PHE A 63 22.72 -15.25 0.75
CA PHE A 63 21.49 -15.58 0.03
C PHE A 63 20.47 -14.46 0.17
N ALA A 64 19.68 -14.24 -0.87
CA ALA A 64 18.57 -13.29 -0.80
C ALA A 64 17.28 -13.94 -0.28
N GLU A 65 17.21 -15.27 -0.16
CA GLU A 65 16.09 -15.98 0.48
C GLU A 65 16.34 -16.16 1.98
N GLU A 66 15.25 -16.27 2.75
CA GLU A 66 15.35 -16.61 4.18
C GLU A 66 15.87 -18.03 4.34
N THR A 67 16.82 -18.22 5.27
CA THR A 67 17.42 -19.52 5.54
C THR A 67 16.52 -20.35 6.47
N ASP A 68 16.74 -21.67 6.51
CA ASP A 68 16.02 -22.59 7.42
C ASP A 68 16.09 -22.18 8.90
N GLY A 69 17.08 -21.37 9.29
CA GLY A 69 17.26 -20.83 10.64
C GLY A 69 16.45 -19.57 10.94
N GLY A 70 15.67 -19.06 10.00
CA GLY A 70 14.89 -17.82 10.14
C GLY A 70 15.72 -16.54 10.01
N TYR A 71 16.96 -16.64 9.50
CA TYR A 71 17.79 -15.47 9.22
C TYR A 71 17.60 -15.03 7.78
N ALA A 72 17.46 -13.73 7.60
CA ALA A 72 17.45 -13.06 6.31
C ALA A 72 18.70 -12.21 6.16
N ILE A 73 19.07 -11.94 4.90
CA ILE A 73 20.15 -11.04 4.54
C ILE A 73 20.01 -9.65 5.17
N GLN A 74 21.12 -9.08 5.62
CA GLN A 74 21.12 -7.72 6.13
C GLN A 74 20.85 -6.69 5.02
N PRO A 75 19.97 -5.68 5.24
CA PRO A 75 19.56 -4.74 4.18
C PRO A 75 20.70 -3.96 3.52
N TRP A 76 21.79 -3.70 4.25
CA TRP A 76 22.94 -2.97 3.72
C TRP A 76 23.78 -3.79 2.75
N LEU A 77 23.67 -5.12 2.77
CA LEU A 77 24.43 -6.01 1.89
C LEU A 77 23.73 -6.24 0.53
N ILE A 78 22.41 -6.03 0.48
CA ILE A 78 21.59 -6.20 -0.73
C ILE A 78 22.18 -5.48 -1.96
N PRO A 79 22.60 -4.19 -1.88
CA PRO A 79 23.19 -3.50 -3.04
C PRO A 79 24.50 -4.15 -3.54
N TYR A 80 25.31 -4.73 -2.65
CA TYR A 80 26.57 -5.37 -3.03
C TYR A 80 26.33 -6.68 -3.78
N LEU A 81 25.36 -7.48 -3.34
CA LEU A 81 24.96 -8.68 -4.09
C LEU A 81 24.36 -8.31 -5.44
N ALA A 82 23.57 -7.23 -5.50
CA ALA A 82 23.02 -6.73 -6.75
C ALA A 82 24.13 -6.31 -7.73
N GLU A 83 25.15 -5.58 -7.26
CA GLU A 83 26.32 -5.23 -8.08
C GLU A 83 27.07 -6.47 -8.58
N LEU A 84 27.26 -7.48 -7.73
CA LEU A 84 27.94 -8.73 -8.10
C LEU A 84 27.23 -9.48 -9.24
N VAL A 85 25.89 -9.49 -9.24
CA VAL A 85 25.10 -10.12 -10.31
C VAL A 85 24.78 -9.16 -11.47
N GLY A 86 25.23 -7.91 -11.39
CA GLY A 86 24.96 -6.89 -12.40
C GLY A 86 23.50 -6.42 -12.45
N ALA A 87 22.78 -6.49 -11.33
CA ALA A 87 21.40 -6.03 -11.20
C ALA A 87 21.34 -4.58 -10.65
N GLU A 88 20.64 -3.70 -11.36
CA GLU A 88 20.25 -2.38 -10.84
C GLU A 88 18.91 -2.54 -10.09
N LEU A 89 18.92 -2.41 -8.77
CA LEU A 89 17.69 -2.46 -7.96
C LEU A 89 17.00 -1.11 -7.98
N LEU A 90 15.73 -1.10 -8.37
CA LEU A 90 14.93 0.13 -8.49
C LEU A 90 13.73 0.17 -7.56
N ALA A 91 13.31 -0.97 -6.98
CA ALA A 91 12.19 -0.99 -6.05
C ALA A 91 12.45 -0.05 -4.85
N PRO A 92 11.55 0.88 -4.54
CA PRO A 92 11.76 1.82 -3.43
C PRO A 92 11.66 1.12 -2.08
N ASP A 93 10.71 0.19 -1.94
CA ASP A 93 10.48 -0.61 -0.73
C ASP A 93 11.63 -1.61 -0.49
N PRO A 94 12.31 -1.56 0.67
CA PRO A 94 13.37 -2.50 1.03
C PRO A 94 12.97 -3.97 0.93
N ALA A 95 11.73 -4.33 1.31
CA ALA A 95 11.27 -5.72 1.25
C ALA A 95 11.20 -6.22 -0.21
N ARG A 96 10.82 -5.34 -1.13
CA ARG A 96 10.72 -5.66 -2.56
C ARG A 96 12.07 -5.69 -3.26
N ARG A 97 13.07 -4.95 -2.80
CA ARG A 97 14.45 -5.00 -3.35
C ARG A 97 15.03 -6.41 -3.28
N LEU A 98 14.70 -7.14 -2.22
CA LEU A 98 15.12 -8.53 -2.04
C LEU A 98 14.43 -9.46 -3.05
N ALA A 99 13.12 -9.31 -3.24
CA ALA A 99 12.39 -10.03 -4.30
C ALA A 99 12.87 -9.67 -5.72
N GLU A 100 13.23 -8.40 -5.95
CA GLU A 100 13.81 -7.91 -7.21
C GLU A 100 15.17 -8.56 -7.48
N LEU A 101 16.02 -8.66 -6.45
CA LEU A 101 17.31 -9.33 -6.52
C LEU A 101 17.16 -10.82 -6.86
N ASN A 102 16.25 -11.53 -6.18
CA ASN A 102 15.99 -12.96 -6.42
C ASN A 102 15.58 -13.26 -7.87
N ASN A 103 14.81 -12.38 -8.51
CA ASN A 103 14.34 -12.59 -9.86
C ASN A 103 15.27 -12.03 -10.96
N SER A 104 16.29 -11.24 -10.59
CA SER A 104 17.12 -10.47 -11.52
C SER A 104 17.79 -11.31 -12.63
N VAL A 105 18.33 -12.48 -12.28
CA VAL A 105 19.00 -13.39 -13.23
C VAL A 105 17.98 -13.98 -14.20
N LEU A 106 16.79 -14.34 -13.72
CA LEU A 106 15.73 -14.90 -14.56
C LEU A 106 15.24 -13.87 -15.57
N TRP A 107 14.94 -12.65 -15.12
CA TRP A 107 14.51 -11.57 -16.00
C TRP A 107 15.56 -11.21 -17.05
N SER A 108 16.85 -11.26 -16.68
CA SER A 108 17.93 -11.01 -17.63
C SER A 108 17.97 -12.05 -18.76
N LYS A 109 17.63 -13.32 -18.46
CA LYS A 109 17.55 -14.41 -19.46
C LYS A 109 16.33 -14.30 -20.37
N SER A 110 15.21 -13.81 -19.85
CA SER A 110 13.92 -13.72 -20.57
C SER A 110 13.57 -12.29 -20.99
N LYS A 111 14.56 -11.41 -21.03
CA LYS A 111 14.42 -10.00 -21.39
C LYS A 111 13.73 -9.82 -22.75
N GLY A 112 12.79 -8.88 -22.83
CA GLY A 112 11.98 -8.64 -24.02
C GLY A 112 10.83 -9.62 -24.24
N THR A 113 10.61 -10.60 -23.36
CA THR A 113 9.39 -11.43 -23.38
C THR A 113 8.28 -10.77 -22.56
N LEU A 114 7.02 -10.98 -22.95
CA LEU A 114 5.87 -10.46 -22.20
C LEU A 114 5.85 -10.96 -20.76
N HIS A 115 6.16 -12.24 -20.55
CA HIS A 115 6.24 -12.84 -19.22
C HIS A 115 7.28 -12.15 -18.32
N SER A 116 8.43 -11.76 -18.86
CA SER A 116 9.41 -10.99 -18.09
C SER A 116 8.92 -9.58 -17.76
N VAL A 117 8.19 -8.92 -18.66
CA VAL A 117 7.63 -7.58 -18.41
C VAL A 117 6.57 -7.65 -17.31
N ASP A 118 5.70 -8.67 -17.34
CA ASP A 118 4.69 -8.96 -16.32
C ASP A 118 5.35 -9.22 -14.96
N ALA A 119 6.32 -10.14 -14.90
CA ALA A 119 7.01 -10.49 -13.66
C ALA A 119 7.79 -9.32 -13.04
N VAL A 120 8.38 -8.45 -13.87
CA VAL A 120 9.01 -7.19 -13.40
C VAL A 120 7.93 -6.23 -12.88
N GLY A 121 6.80 -6.13 -13.59
CA GLY A 121 5.59 -5.43 -13.17
C GLY A 121 5.18 -5.79 -11.76
N ASP A 122 4.93 -7.07 -11.52
CA ASP A 122 4.39 -7.58 -10.27
C ASP A 122 5.34 -7.32 -9.10
N VAL A 123 6.64 -7.59 -9.27
CA VAL A 123 7.63 -7.48 -8.19
C VAL A 123 7.97 -6.02 -7.87
N VAL A 124 8.24 -5.19 -8.88
CA VAL A 124 8.70 -3.80 -8.64
C VAL A 124 7.54 -2.92 -8.17
N SER A 125 6.36 -3.05 -8.78
CA SER A 125 5.19 -2.30 -8.33
C SER A 125 4.52 -2.88 -7.09
N GLY A 126 4.78 -4.16 -6.77
CA GLY A 126 4.11 -4.92 -5.70
C GLY A 126 2.60 -4.98 -5.86
N ALA A 127 2.13 -4.90 -7.10
CA ALA A 127 0.74 -4.97 -7.50
C ALA A 127 0.65 -5.82 -8.76
N GLU A 128 -0.47 -6.54 -8.92
CA GLU A 128 -0.68 -7.36 -10.11
C GLU A 128 -0.66 -6.52 -11.38
N THR A 129 0.02 -7.01 -12.40
CA THR A 129 0.12 -6.36 -13.70
C THR A 129 -0.39 -7.27 -14.82
N VAL A 130 -0.94 -6.67 -15.87
CA VAL A 130 -1.28 -7.38 -17.10
C VAL A 130 -0.74 -6.62 -18.28
N VAL A 131 0.15 -7.25 -19.02
CA VAL A 131 0.79 -6.66 -20.22
C VAL A 131 0.04 -7.04 -21.50
N ARG A 132 -0.25 -6.05 -22.33
CA ARG A 132 -0.81 -6.20 -23.67
C ARG A 132 0.08 -5.58 -24.73
N GLU A 133 0.22 -6.28 -25.84
CA GLU A 133 0.93 -5.77 -27.01
C GLU A 133 0.06 -4.79 -27.80
N GLY A 134 0.47 -3.54 -27.92
CA GLY A 134 -0.32 -2.51 -28.61
C GLY A 134 -0.57 -2.78 -30.09
N TRP A 135 0.31 -3.54 -30.76
CA TRP A 135 0.12 -3.92 -32.17
C TRP A 135 -1.06 -4.87 -32.38
N LYS A 136 -1.40 -5.71 -31.38
CA LYS A 136 -2.59 -6.58 -31.42
C LYS A 136 -3.89 -5.80 -31.30
N LEU A 137 -3.82 -4.61 -30.70
CA LEU A 137 -4.94 -3.70 -30.47
C LEU A 137 -4.97 -2.56 -31.50
N THR A 138 -4.12 -2.59 -32.53
CA THR A 138 -4.08 -1.56 -33.57
C THR A 138 -4.79 -2.05 -34.83
N LEU A 139 -5.73 -1.27 -35.34
CA LEU A 139 -6.38 -1.50 -36.62
C LEU A 139 -5.37 -1.46 -37.75
N THR A 140 -5.44 -2.45 -38.63
CA THR A 140 -4.65 -2.49 -39.86
C THR A 140 -5.57 -2.34 -41.07
N CYS A 141 -5.26 -1.41 -41.96
CA CYS A 141 -6.00 -1.29 -43.21
C CYS A 141 -5.68 -2.50 -44.11
N PRO A 142 -6.70 -3.25 -44.61
CA PRO A 142 -6.46 -4.33 -45.55
C PRO A 142 -5.82 -3.77 -46.82
N ARG A 143 -4.71 -4.38 -47.27
CA ARG A 143 -4.03 -3.99 -48.50
C ARG A 143 -4.51 -4.86 -49.66
N PRO A 144 -4.98 -4.30 -50.79
CA PRO A 144 -5.48 -5.08 -51.93
C PRO A 144 -4.50 -6.11 -52.51
N ALA A 145 -3.19 -5.89 -52.32
CA ALA A 145 -2.12 -6.77 -52.82
C ALA A 145 -1.71 -7.89 -51.84
N LEU A 146 -2.26 -7.91 -50.63
CA LEU A 146 -2.09 -8.98 -49.66
C LEU A 146 -3.45 -9.68 -49.55
N PRO A 147 -3.55 -11.01 -49.70
CA PRO A 147 -4.85 -11.68 -49.74
C PRO A 147 -5.64 -11.36 -48.47
N PRO A 148 -6.73 -10.59 -48.56
CA PRO A 148 -7.68 -10.50 -47.47
C PRO A 148 -8.67 -11.66 -47.67
N PHE A 149 -9.44 -12.03 -46.65
CA PHE A 149 -10.62 -12.91 -46.77
C PHE A 149 -10.43 -14.44 -46.74
N SER A 150 -9.24 -14.99 -46.48
CA SER A 150 -9.08 -16.47 -46.36
C SER A 150 -8.59 -16.95 -45.00
N LEU A 151 -8.94 -16.27 -43.90
CA LEU A 151 -8.93 -16.95 -42.61
C LEU A 151 -10.31 -17.60 -42.45
N PRO A 152 -10.40 -18.94 -42.50
CA PRO A 152 -11.67 -19.60 -42.21
C PRO A 152 -12.11 -19.21 -40.80
N ALA A 153 -13.42 -19.03 -40.60
CA ALA A 153 -13.98 -19.07 -39.26
C ALA A 153 -13.52 -20.39 -38.63
N GLN A 154 -12.66 -20.34 -37.63
CA GLN A 154 -12.12 -21.55 -37.06
C GLN A 154 -13.21 -22.20 -36.20
N ASP A 155 -13.59 -23.42 -36.55
CA ASP A 155 -14.32 -24.31 -35.64
C ASP A 155 -13.42 -24.56 -34.43
N GLY A 156 -13.79 -23.97 -33.30
CA GLY A 156 -13.09 -24.12 -32.02
C GLY A 156 -12.99 -22.81 -31.25
N ASP A 157 -14.11 -22.33 -30.70
CA ASP A 157 -14.23 -21.19 -29.76
C ASP A 157 -13.39 -21.37 -28.45
N ASN A 158 -12.54 -22.41 -28.36
CA ASN A 158 -11.84 -22.83 -27.13
C ASN A 158 -10.31 -22.67 -27.14
N ASP A 159 -9.69 -22.26 -28.26
CA ASP A 159 -8.23 -22.01 -28.28
C ASP A 159 -7.93 -20.50 -28.15
N PRO A 160 -7.55 -19.99 -26.95
CA PRO A 160 -7.20 -18.58 -26.76
C PRO A 160 -5.91 -18.18 -27.49
N LEU A 161 -5.17 -19.14 -28.05
CA LEU A 161 -3.98 -18.93 -28.87
C LEU A 161 -4.24 -19.19 -30.37
N GLY A 162 -5.49 -19.48 -30.75
CA GLY A 162 -5.90 -19.62 -32.14
C GLY A 162 -5.50 -18.40 -32.97
N ARG A 163 -5.27 -18.59 -34.28
CA ARG A 163 -4.96 -17.49 -35.20
C ARG A 163 -6.15 -16.53 -35.20
N THR A 164 -6.06 -15.47 -34.42
CA THR A 164 -7.02 -14.37 -34.46
C THR A 164 -7.13 -13.91 -35.90
N ALA A 165 -8.35 -13.90 -36.42
CA ALA A 165 -8.65 -13.26 -37.69
C ALA A 165 -7.98 -11.87 -37.67
N ILE A 166 -7.29 -11.50 -38.76
CA ILE A 166 -6.65 -10.18 -38.96
C ILE A 166 -7.56 -9.13 -38.31
N PRO A 167 -7.04 -8.27 -37.40
CA PRO A 167 -7.84 -7.46 -36.47
C PRO A 167 -9.01 -6.83 -37.19
N MET A 168 -10.18 -7.48 -37.08
CA MET A 168 -11.36 -7.05 -37.80
C MET A 168 -11.81 -5.77 -37.14
N GLY A 169 -11.89 -4.70 -37.93
CA GLY A 169 -12.08 -3.36 -37.38
C GLY A 169 -13.44 -3.08 -36.76
N CYS A 170 -14.27 -4.10 -36.56
CA CYS A 170 -15.52 -4.01 -35.83
C CYS A 170 -15.64 -5.23 -34.92
N PRO A 171 -15.81 -5.06 -33.60
CA PRO A 171 -16.11 -6.16 -32.70
C PRO A 171 -17.45 -6.82 -33.08
N ASP A 172 -17.60 -8.11 -32.83
CA ASP A 172 -18.90 -8.78 -33.00
C ASP A 172 -19.86 -8.30 -31.91
N LEU A 173 -20.73 -7.35 -32.25
CA LEU A 173 -21.73 -6.78 -31.33
C LEU A 173 -22.73 -7.80 -30.78
N ARG A 174 -22.80 -9.01 -31.36
CA ARG A 174 -23.66 -10.09 -30.87
C ARG A 174 -23.06 -10.83 -29.68
N ARG A 175 -21.74 -10.75 -29.48
CA ARG A 175 -21.01 -11.42 -28.40
C ARG A 175 -20.41 -10.36 -27.49
N MET A 176 -20.53 -10.54 -26.19
CA MET A 176 -19.90 -9.67 -25.20
C MET A 176 -18.58 -10.28 -24.77
N ASP A 177 -17.49 -9.53 -24.92
CA ASP A 177 -16.18 -9.92 -24.44
C ASP A 177 -15.88 -9.27 -23.07
N ARG A 178 -15.37 -10.11 -22.17
CA ARG A 178 -14.93 -9.75 -20.82
C ARG A 178 -14.07 -10.87 -20.26
N ALA A 179 -13.25 -10.58 -19.27
CA ALA A 179 -12.58 -11.61 -18.48
C ALA A 179 -13.60 -12.44 -17.71
N VAL A 180 -13.39 -13.76 -17.74
CA VAL A 180 -14.11 -14.77 -16.96
C VAL A 180 -13.10 -15.73 -16.36
N GLN A 181 -13.42 -16.36 -15.24
CA GLN A 181 -12.52 -17.33 -14.62
C GLN A 181 -12.29 -18.53 -15.55
N ASP A 182 -11.03 -18.97 -15.65
CA ASP A 182 -10.63 -20.18 -16.35
C ASP A 182 -10.17 -21.23 -15.32
N PRO A 183 -11.07 -22.09 -14.82
CA PRO A 183 -10.71 -23.11 -13.82
C PRO A 183 -9.70 -24.13 -14.35
N GLY A 184 -9.57 -24.25 -15.68
CA GLY A 184 -8.57 -25.12 -16.32
C GLY A 184 -7.14 -24.55 -16.29
N GLY A 185 -6.96 -23.25 -16.05
CA GLY A 185 -5.66 -22.61 -15.90
C GLY A 185 -4.71 -22.82 -17.08
N ALA A 186 -5.20 -22.75 -18.32
CA ALA A 186 -4.43 -23.20 -19.48
C ALA A 186 -3.25 -22.28 -19.86
N ASN A 187 -3.27 -21.00 -19.46
CA ASN A 187 -2.27 -20.01 -19.87
C ASN A 187 -1.68 -19.22 -18.68
N PRO A 188 -0.36 -19.29 -18.44
CA PRO A 188 0.28 -18.53 -17.36
C PRO A 188 0.21 -17.01 -17.53
N LEU A 189 0.03 -16.49 -18.76
CA LEU A 189 -0.15 -15.04 -19.00
C LEU A 189 -1.53 -14.52 -18.60
N PHE A 190 -2.47 -15.41 -18.29
CA PHE A 190 -3.77 -15.03 -17.73
C PHE A 190 -3.89 -15.43 -16.27
N ARG A 191 -2.76 -15.62 -15.60
CA ARG A 191 -2.74 -15.70 -14.14
C ARG A 191 -2.97 -14.31 -13.57
N LEU A 192 -3.78 -14.25 -12.52
CA LEU A 192 -3.93 -13.11 -11.64
C LEU A 192 -3.56 -13.55 -10.23
N THR A 193 -2.54 -12.95 -9.66
CA THR A 193 -2.28 -13.08 -8.23
C THR A 193 -3.08 -12.03 -7.46
N THR A 194 -3.91 -12.49 -6.53
CA THR A 194 -4.59 -11.59 -5.58
C THR A 194 -4.00 -11.77 -4.19
N PRO A 195 -3.48 -10.69 -3.57
CA PRO A 195 -3.06 -10.78 -2.18
C PRO A 195 -4.27 -11.14 -1.35
N LEU A 196 -4.19 -12.29 -0.68
CA LEU A 196 -5.22 -12.76 0.22
C LEU A 196 -4.78 -12.42 1.65
N ARG A 197 -5.72 -11.97 2.48
CA ARG A 197 -5.52 -11.92 3.92
C ARG A 197 -6.30 -13.05 4.56
N ASP A 198 -5.72 -13.67 5.59
CA ASP A 198 -6.40 -14.71 6.35
C ASP A 198 -7.53 -14.11 7.22
N SER A 199 -8.25 -14.96 7.96
CA SER A 199 -9.32 -14.51 8.86
C SER A 199 -8.81 -13.59 10.00
N ASN A 200 -7.50 -13.56 10.25
CA ASN A 200 -6.87 -12.68 11.23
C ASN A 200 -6.35 -11.38 10.61
N GLY A 201 -6.57 -11.17 9.31
CA GLY A 201 -6.07 -10.01 8.59
C GLY A 201 -4.57 -10.05 8.32
N VAL A 202 -3.90 -11.19 8.48
CA VAL A 202 -2.48 -11.37 8.15
C VAL A 202 -2.35 -11.67 6.65
N ILE A 203 -1.36 -11.08 5.99
CA ILE A 203 -1.10 -11.33 4.56
C ILE A 203 -0.69 -12.79 4.39
N ASP A 204 -1.41 -13.52 3.53
CA ASP A 204 -1.02 -14.85 3.09
C ASP A 204 0.13 -14.71 2.08
N PRO A 205 1.33 -15.25 2.39
CA PRO A 205 2.48 -15.16 1.49
C PRO A 205 2.27 -15.91 0.16
N GLN A 206 1.35 -16.88 0.10
CA GLN A 206 1.07 -17.62 -1.13
C GLN A 206 0.05 -16.90 -2.01
N GLY A 207 -0.83 -16.10 -1.41
CA GLY A 207 -1.95 -15.43 -2.07
C GLY A 207 -2.90 -16.41 -2.79
N SER A 208 -3.95 -15.86 -3.42
CA SER A 208 -4.79 -16.66 -4.32
C SER A 208 -4.39 -16.43 -5.76
N SER A 209 -3.97 -17.50 -6.44
CA SER A 209 -3.76 -17.48 -7.89
C SER A 209 -5.05 -17.90 -8.59
N LEU A 210 -5.55 -17.03 -9.46
CA LEU A 210 -6.71 -17.29 -10.28
C LEU A 210 -6.33 -17.13 -11.75
N PHE A 211 -6.86 -17.99 -12.61
CA PHE A 211 -6.67 -17.85 -14.05
C PHE A 211 -7.93 -17.29 -14.67
N TRP A 212 -7.77 -16.47 -15.70
CA TRP A 212 -8.88 -15.93 -16.47
C TRP A 212 -8.72 -16.23 -17.96
N LYS A 213 -9.78 -16.01 -18.72
CA LYS A 213 -9.74 -15.98 -20.18
C LYS A 213 -10.77 -14.99 -20.70
N PRO A 214 -10.60 -14.45 -21.91
CA PRO A 214 -11.66 -13.72 -22.60
C PRO A 214 -12.87 -14.64 -22.83
N ARG A 215 -14.08 -14.16 -22.53
CA ARG A 215 -15.33 -14.91 -22.73
C ARG A 215 -15.62 -15.13 -24.22
N ALA A 216 -15.39 -14.11 -25.04
CA ALA A 216 -15.71 -14.15 -26.47
C ALA A 216 -14.68 -13.31 -27.23
N PRO A 217 -13.48 -13.87 -27.53
CA PRO A 217 -12.43 -13.14 -28.24
C PRO A 217 -12.97 -12.46 -29.50
N GLY A 218 -12.82 -11.14 -29.59
CA GLY A 218 -13.31 -10.34 -30.72
C GLY A 218 -14.78 -9.89 -30.63
N GLY A 219 -15.47 -10.19 -29.53
CA GLY A 219 -16.76 -9.61 -29.19
C GLY A 219 -16.67 -8.13 -28.78
N ALA A 220 -17.82 -7.51 -28.54
CA ALA A 220 -17.89 -6.15 -28.01
C ALA A 220 -17.41 -6.11 -26.55
N PRO A 221 -16.45 -5.24 -26.20
CA PRO A 221 -15.87 -5.20 -24.86
C PRO A 221 -16.91 -4.65 -23.89
N CYS A 222 -17.15 -5.36 -22.79
CA CYS A 222 -17.99 -4.84 -21.71
C CYS A 222 -17.38 -3.59 -21.08
N PHE A 223 -16.05 -3.54 -21.01
CA PHE A 223 -15.28 -2.47 -20.40
C PHE A 223 -14.21 -2.00 -21.38
N PRO A 224 -14.50 -0.97 -22.20
CA PRO A 224 -13.51 -0.40 -23.09
C PRO A 224 -12.28 0.04 -22.30
N ASP A 225 -11.09 -0.17 -22.85
CA ASP A 225 -9.80 0.23 -22.27
C ASP A 225 -9.36 -0.55 -21.02
N ALA A 226 -10.07 -1.61 -20.64
CA ALA A 226 -9.62 -2.51 -19.58
C ALA A 226 -8.63 -3.57 -20.09
N TYR A 227 -8.02 -4.32 -19.17
CA TYR A 227 -6.98 -5.32 -19.46
C TYR A 227 -7.50 -6.49 -20.30
N ASP A 228 -8.81 -6.74 -20.24
CA ASP A 228 -9.54 -7.75 -21.00
C ASP A 228 -10.06 -7.22 -22.34
N ASP A 229 -9.95 -5.91 -22.63
CA ASP A 229 -10.34 -5.32 -23.91
C ASP A 229 -9.42 -5.80 -25.04
N GLY A 230 -9.95 -6.68 -25.89
CA GLY A 230 -9.29 -7.18 -27.09
C GLY A 230 -9.55 -6.35 -28.36
N THR A 231 -10.27 -5.23 -28.27
CA THR A 231 -10.68 -4.49 -29.47
C THR A 231 -9.54 -3.77 -30.16
N ALA A 232 -9.52 -3.88 -31.49
CA ALA A 232 -8.60 -3.12 -32.31
C ALA A 232 -9.10 -1.68 -32.51
N ARG A 233 -8.22 -0.70 -32.32
CA ARG A 233 -8.51 0.74 -32.43
C ARG A 233 -7.51 1.43 -33.35
N CYS A 234 -7.84 2.66 -33.76
CA CYS A 234 -6.88 3.48 -34.51
C CYS A 234 -5.61 3.69 -33.66
N PRO A 235 -4.41 3.61 -34.26
CA PRO A 235 -3.18 3.85 -33.53
C PRO A 235 -3.18 5.25 -32.92
N ASP A 236 -2.90 5.32 -31.62
CA ASP A 236 -2.79 6.59 -30.91
C ASP A 236 -1.44 7.24 -31.20
N LEU A 237 -1.48 8.34 -31.95
CA LEU A 237 -0.31 9.11 -32.38
C LEU A 237 0.04 10.26 -31.42
N ARG A 238 -0.71 10.43 -30.32
CA ARG A 238 -0.42 11.49 -29.35
C ARG A 238 0.94 11.26 -28.70
N ASP A 239 1.60 12.38 -28.39
CA ASP A 239 2.89 12.39 -27.72
C ASP A 239 2.76 11.78 -26.32
N PRO A 240 3.51 10.71 -25.99
CA PRO A 240 3.51 10.11 -24.67
C PRO A 240 3.92 11.06 -23.55
N SER A 241 4.69 12.10 -23.84
CA SER A 241 5.10 13.10 -22.84
C SER A 241 4.02 14.12 -22.48
N ILE A 242 2.95 14.21 -23.28
CA ILE A 242 1.90 15.24 -23.12
C ILE A 242 0.55 14.60 -22.78
N ALA A 243 0.24 13.43 -23.36
CA ALA A 243 -1.05 12.79 -23.17
C ALA A 243 -1.11 12.04 -21.84
N THR A 244 -2.08 12.41 -21.00
CA THR A 244 -2.34 11.77 -19.70
C THR A 244 -2.76 10.31 -19.80
N THR A 245 -3.37 9.92 -20.92
CA THR A 245 -3.82 8.54 -21.15
C THR A 245 -3.52 8.15 -22.58
N LEU A 246 -2.69 7.13 -22.73
CA LEU A 246 -2.21 6.64 -24.03
C LEU A 246 -2.98 5.42 -24.47
N GLY A 247 -3.45 5.45 -25.72
CA GLY A 247 -4.10 4.35 -26.38
C GLY A 247 -3.12 3.37 -27.04
N PRO A 248 -3.64 2.37 -27.77
CA PRO A 248 -2.81 1.37 -28.44
C PRO A 248 -1.98 1.98 -29.58
N HIS A 249 -0.75 1.49 -29.72
CA HIS A 249 0.14 1.83 -30.84
C HIS A 249 1.05 0.63 -31.13
N PRO A 250 1.47 0.35 -32.38
CA PRO A 250 2.29 -0.83 -32.71
C PRO A 250 3.64 -0.90 -32.01
N ARG A 251 4.16 0.26 -31.59
CA ARG A 251 5.41 0.42 -30.83
C ARG A 251 5.17 0.65 -29.34
N ARG A 252 4.05 0.20 -28.78
CA ARG A 252 3.71 0.41 -27.38
C ARG A 252 3.27 -0.89 -26.71
N SER A 253 3.81 -1.15 -25.53
CA SER A 253 3.29 -2.15 -24.60
C SER A 253 2.36 -1.42 -23.62
N LEU A 254 1.11 -1.86 -23.56
CA LEU A 254 0.14 -1.37 -22.58
C LEU A 254 0.26 -2.21 -21.33
N ILE A 255 0.44 -1.56 -20.18
CA ILE A 255 0.64 -2.22 -18.89
C ILE A 255 -0.48 -1.76 -17.97
N HIS A 256 -1.37 -2.69 -17.69
CA HIS A 256 -2.48 -2.48 -16.78
C HIS A 256 -2.02 -2.85 -15.38
N LEU A 257 -2.02 -1.89 -14.47
CA LEU A 257 -1.67 -2.12 -13.08
C LEU A 257 -2.93 -2.23 -12.24
N ARG A 258 -2.96 -3.18 -11.32
CA ARG A 258 -3.96 -3.18 -10.25
C ARG A 258 -3.79 -1.91 -9.41
N PRO A 259 -4.84 -1.09 -9.25
CA PRO A 259 -4.76 0.05 -8.34
C PRO A 259 -4.51 -0.48 -6.93
N PRO A 260 -3.64 0.12 -6.11
CA PRO A 260 -3.44 -0.32 -4.75
C PRO A 260 -4.66 0.01 -3.87
N ASP A 261 -4.87 -0.77 -2.82
CA ASP A 261 -6.01 -0.61 -1.90
C ASP A 261 -5.83 0.53 -0.88
N GLY A 262 -4.62 1.06 -0.70
CA GLY A 262 -4.37 2.14 0.26
C GLY A 262 -4.60 1.70 1.72
N PHE A 263 -5.11 2.58 2.58
CA PHE A 263 -5.26 2.28 4.01
C PHE A 263 -6.23 1.14 4.27
N PHE A 264 -7.37 1.12 3.58
CA PHE A 264 -8.48 0.20 3.79
C PHE A 264 -8.40 -0.99 2.84
N GLU A 265 -7.45 -1.88 3.08
CA GLU A 265 -7.28 -3.08 2.26
C GLU A 265 -8.38 -4.10 2.47
N THR A 266 -8.70 -4.80 1.39
CA THR A 266 -9.69 -5.88 1.43
C THR A 266 -9.18 -7.00 2.34
N GLY A 267 -10.02 -7.47 3.27
CA GLY A 267 -9.66 -8.56 4.18
C GLY A 267 -8.89 -8.14 5.44
N LEU A 268 -8.79 -6.84 5.75
CA LEU A 268 -8.31 -6.40 7.06
C LEU A 268 -9.23 -6.91 8.19
N LYS A 269 -8.62 -7.26 9.32
CA LYS A 269 -9.37 -7.67 10.52
C LYS A 269 -10.15 -6.47 11.06
N VAL A 270 -11.45 -6.68 11.27
CA VAL A 270 -12.36 -5.70 11.86
C VAL A 270 -12.67 -6.10 13.29
N VAL A 271 -12.46 -5.18 14.21
CA VAL A 271 -12.75 -5.35 15.63
C VAL A 271 -13.73 -4.26 16.05
N ALA A 272 -14.92 -4.67 16.49
CA ALA A 272 -15.92 -3.77 17.05
C ALA A 272 -15.66 -3.60 18.55
N LEU A 273 -15.52 -2.36 19.00
CA LEU A 273 -15.45 -2.04 20.43
C LEU A 273 -16.84 -1.68 20.96
N ALA A 274 -17.28 -2.36 22.02
CA ALA A 274 -18.61 -2.16 22.62
C ALA A 274 -18.76 -0.76 23.23
N SER A 275 -17.68 -0.23 23.82
CA SER A 275 -17.60 1.14 24.29
C SER A 275 -16.21 1.73 24.00
N PRO A 276 -16.11 2.99 23.52
CA PRO A 276 -14.81 3.67 23.45
C PRO A 276 -14.09 3.75 24.82
N GLY A 277 -14.84 3.61 25.92
CA GLY A 277 -14.30 3.52 27.28
C GLY A 277 -13.46 2.26 27.54
N ASP A 278 -13.58 1.23 26.70
CA ASP A 278 -12.82 -0.04 26.80
C ASP A 278 -11.32 0.19 26.55
N LEU A 279 -10.97 1.26 25.82
CA LEU A 279 -9.57 1.68 25.66
C LEU A 279 -8.97 2.20 26.98
N GLN A 280 -9.78 2.40 28.03
CA GLN A 280 -9.38 2.81 29.38
C GLN A 280 -8.38 3.97 29.38
N ILE A 281 -8.67 5.00 28.60
CA ILE A 281 -7.80 6.16 28.47
C ILE A 281 -7.94 6.99 29.75
N GLN A 282 -6.86 7.05 30.55
CA GLN A 282 -6.81 7.82 31.78
C GLN A 282 -5.85 9.00 31.63
N ALA A 283 -6.09 10.06 32.41
CA ALA A 283 -5.15 11.16 32.53
C ALA A 283 -3.85 10.63 33.17
N SER A 284 -2.74 10.73 32.45
CA SER A 284 -1.42 10.33 32.91
C SER A 284 -0.36 11.19 32.23
N ASP A 285 0.72 11.48 32.95
CA ASP A 285 1.86 12.20 32.39
C ASP A 285 2.60 11.39 31.32
N LYS A 286 2.43 10.06 31.30
CA LYS A 286 3.06 9.17 30.30
C LYS A 286 2.16 8.97 29.10
N GLU A 287 2.73 9.10 27.90
CA GLU A 287 2.06 8.77 26.65
C GLU A 287 1.78 7.26 26.57
N ARG A 288 0.51 6.90 26.36
CA ARG A 288 0.10 5.51 26.15
C ARG A 288 0.12 5.20 24.66
N ARG A 289 0.81 4.13 24.28
CA ARG A 289 0.84 3.62 22.90
C ARG A 289 -0.19 2.51 22.75
N ILE A 290 -0.99 2.56 21.69
CA ILE A 290 -2.03 1.58 21.39
C ILE A 290 -1.89 1.23 19.90
N GLY A 291 -1.66 -0.04 19.60
CA GLY A 291 -1.63 -0.60 18.25
C GLY A 291 -2.50 -1.86 18.14
N PRO A 292 -2.32 -2.66 17.07
CA PRO A 292 -3.12 -3.85 16.84
C PRO A 292 -3.06 -4.88 17.98
N ARG A 293 -1.88 -5.13 18.57
CA ARG A 293 -1.71 -6.07 19.68
C ARG A 293 -2.51 -5.65 20.91
N GLU A 294 -2.38 -4.39 21.33
CA GLU A 294 -3.05 -3.88 22.52
C GLU A 294 -4.58 -3.92 22.37
N ILE A 295 -5.11 -3.72 21.16
CA ILE A 295 -6.55 -3.81 20.91
C ILE A 295 -7.04 -5.26 20.91
N LEU A 296 -6.28 -6.18 20.31
CA LEU A 296 -6.63 -7.60 20.35
C LEU A 296 -6.62 -8.16 21.78
N ASP A 297 -5.63 -7.76 22.59
CA ASP A 297 -5.55 -8.14 24.00
C ASP A 297 -6.76 -7.62 24.80
N LEU A 298 -7.25 -6.40 24.50
CA LEU A 298 -8.45 -5.84 25.13
C LEU A 298 -9.73 -6.63 24.81
N VAL A 299 -9.81 -7.22 23.62
CA VAL A 299 -10.95 -8.02 23.17
C VAL A 299 -10.79 -9.51 23.51
N GLY A 300 -9.64 -9.89 24.08
CA GLY A 300 -9.34 -11.27 24.48
C GLY A 300 -8.97 -12.18 23.31
N ASP A 301 -8.49 -11.62 22.20
CA ASP A 301 -8.10 -12.36 21.01
C ASP A 301 -6.59 -12.63 21.00
N ALA A 302 -6.22 -13.89 21.23
CA ALA A 302 -4.83 -14.35 21.24
C ALA A 302 -4.27 -14.73 19.85
N GLY A 303 -4.98 -14.39 18.77
CA GLY A 303 -4.58 -14.68 17.40
C GLY A 303 -3.30 -13.96 16.95
N PRO A 304 -2.80 -14.29 15.74
CA PRO A 304 -1.66 -13.57 15.16
C PRO A 304 -2.02 -12.09 14.95
N VAL A 305 -1.03 -11.22 15.17
CA VAL A 305 -1.22 -9.77 15.12
C VAL A 305 -1.12 -9.31 13.66
N PRO A 306 -2.17 -8.68 13.09
CA PRO A 306 -2.11 -8.14 11.74
C PRO A 306 -1.22 -6.89 11.68
N ASP A 307 -0.74 -6.55 10.49
CA ASP A 307 0.00 -5.31 10.22
C ASP A 307 -0.84 -4.06 10.50
N ARG A 308 -2.15 -4.13 10.25
CA ARG A 308 -3.14 -3.06 10.49
C ARG A 308 -4.46 -3.62 10.98
N LEU A 309 -5.18 -2.81 11.74
CA LEU A 309 -6.47 -3.19 12.34
C LEU A 309 -7.55 -2.15 12.06
N ILE A 310 -8.72 -2.59 11.61
CA ILE A 310 -9.92 -1.73 11.55
C ILE A 310 -10.63 -1.81 12.90
N VAL A 311 -10.84 -0.65 13.52
CA VAL A 311 -11.54 -0.51 14.78
C VAL A 311 -12.87 0.19 14.53
N GLU A 312 -13.94 -0.58 14.63
CA GLU A 312 -15.30 -0.06 14.45
C GLU A 312 -15.82 0.46 15.80
N LEU A 313 -16.18 1.74 15.82
CA LEU A 313 -16.66 2.44 17.00
C LEU A 313 -18.15 2.79 16.85
N ASN A 314 -18.93 2.52 17.89
CA ASN A 314 -20.37 2.88 17.93
C ASN A 314 -20.64 4.21 18.66
N ALA A 315 -19.59 4.87 19.15
CA ALA A 315 -19.67 6.16 19.84
C ALA A 315 -18.40 6.98 19.63
N ASP A 316 -18.49 8.29 19.87
CA ASP A 316 -17.34 9.21 19.77
C ASP A 316 -16.23 8.80 20.76
N LEU A 317 -15.00 8.68 20.26
CA LEU A 317 -13.83 8.43 21.09
C LEU A 317 -13.37 9.75 21.72
N THR A 318 -13.43 9.85 23.05
CA THR A 318 -13.01 11.08 23.76
C THR A 318 -11.70 10.85 24.50
N ILE A 319 -10.70 11.67 24.20
CA ILE A 319 -9.42 11.69 24.90
C ILE A 319 -9.52 12.72 26.03
N PRO A 320 -9.44 12.29 27.31
CA PRO A 320 -9.65 13.14 28.46
C PRO A 320 -8.51 14.15 28.63
N ASN A 321 -8.80 15.23 29.35
CA ASN A 321 -7.84 16.29 29.65
C ASN A 321 -6.54 15.72 30.25
N GLY A 322 -5.39 16.16 29.75
CA GLY A 322 -4.07 15.76 30.25
C GLY A 322 -3.60 14.36 29.80
N ALA A 323 -4.42 13.59 29.07
CA ALA A 323 -3.98 12.29 28.54
C ALA A 323 -3.18 12.46 27.24
N GLY A 324 -2.10 11.69 27.10
CA GLY A 324 -1.35 11.55 25.85
C GLY A 324 -1.51 10.15 25.26
N ILE A 325 -1.92 10.05 24.00
CA ILE A 325 -2.09 8.77 23.30
C ILE A 325 -1.36 8.78 21.96
N VAL A 326 -0.75 7.64 21.63
CA VAL A 326 -0.24 7.34 20.30
C VAL A 326 -1.00 6.14 19.74
N PHE A 327 -1.79 6.36 18.69
CA PHE A 327 -2.34 5.27 17.88
C PHE A 327 -1.41 5.00 16.70
N TYR A 328 -1.07 3.73 16.50
CA TYR A 328 -0.31 3.30 15.33
C TYR A 328 -0.96 2.11 14.64
N ASP A 329 -0.97 2.11 13.31
CA ASP A 329 -1.53 1.03 12.48
C ASP A 329 -3.01 0.70 12.75
N ILE A 330 -3.77 1.69 13.21
CA ILE A 330 -5.20 1.57 13.54
C ILE A 330 -6.03 2.45 12.60
N LEU A 331 -7.10 1.86 12.06
CA LEU A 331 -8.03 2.52 11.16
C LEU A 331 -9.39 2.63 11.84
N PHE A 332 -9.76 3.84 12.26
CA PHE A 332 -11.04 4.06 12.94
C PHE A 332 -12.16 4.19 11.92
N THR A 333 -13.20 3.40 12.10
CA THR A 333 -14.44 3.45 11.32
C THR A 333 -15.65 3.43 12.25
N GLY A 334 -16.84 3.57 11.68
CA GLY A 334 -18.10 3.47 12.40
C GLY A 334 -18.95 4.73 12.27
N ARG A 335 -20.20 4.57 12.66
CA ARG A 335 -21.22 5.60 12.61
C ARG A 335 -21.89 5.72 13.97
N VAL A 336 -22.28 6.94 14.32
CA VAL A 336 -22.97 7.27 15.56
C VAL A 336 -24.30 7.89 15.21
N THR A 337 -25.37 7.36 15.77
CA THR A 337 -26.71 7.95 15.72
C THR A 337 -26.96 8.74 17.00
N PRO A 338 -26.72 10.06 17.03
CA PRO A 338 -27.02 10.87 18.20
C PRO A 338 -28.52 10.84 18.49
N ASN A 339 -28.90 10.97 19.77
CA ASN A 339 -30.30 11.01 20.20
C ASN A 339 -31.08 12.06 19.36
N ASN A 340 -31.95 11.59 18.47
CA ASN A 340 -32.78 12.37 17.54
C ASN A 340 -32.05 13.13 16.41
N GLY A 341 -30.86 12.69 15.99
CA GLY A 341 -30.15 13.29 14.84
C GLY A 341 -29.87 12.29 13.72
N PRO A 342 -29.47 12.78 12.53
CA PRO A 342 -29.02 11.91 11.45
C PRO A 342 -27.75 11.15 11.86
N GLU A 343 -27.61 9.96 11.30
CA GLU A 343 -26.39 9.17 11.42
C GLU A 343 -25.19 9.98 10.91
N ARG A 344 -24.11 9.97 11.68
CA ARG A 344 -22.89 10.72 11.38
C ARG A 344 -21.66 9.86 11.64
N PRO A 345 -20.50 10.17 11.03
CA PRO A 345 -19.26 9.49 11.39
C PRO A 345 -18.85 9.70 12.85
N VAL A 346 -18.10 8.72 13.34
CA VAL A 346 -17.42 8.77 14.64
C VAL A 346 -16.43 9.92 14.66
N ARG A 347 -16.42 10.66 15.77
CA ARG A 347 -15.45 11.74 16.01
C ARG A 347 -14.46 11.31 17.09
N ILE A 348 -13.19 11.58 16.84
CA ILE A 348 -12.16 11.57 17.88
C ILE A 348 -12.10 12.95 18.50
N ARG A 349 -12.58 13.08 19.74
CA ARG A 349 -12.66 14.33 20.50
C ARG A 349 -11.44 14.46 21.39
N VAL A 350 -10.55 15.40 21.07
CA VAL A 350 -9.36 15.69 21.88
C VAL A 350 -9.69 16.86 22.80
N LEU A 351 -9.81 16.60 24.11
CA LEU A 351 -10.16 17.65 25.08
C LEU A 351 -8.94 18.54 25.45
N ASN A 352 -9.15 19.50 26.33
CA ASN A 352 -8.13 20.51 26.62
C ASN A 352 -6.92 19.91 27.36
N GLY A 353 -5.71 20.19 26.87
CA GLY A 353 -4.48 19.60 27.40
C GLY A 353 -4.26 18.13 27.06
N ALA A 354 -5.15 17.51 26.28
CA ALA A 354 -4.93 16.17 25.74
C ALA A 354 -4.01 16.22 24.50
N ARG A 355 -3.29 15.13 24.26
CA ARG A 355 -2.40 14.94 23.10
C ARG A 355 -2.77 13.67 22.36
N LEU A 356 -3.01 13.81 21.06
CA LEU A 356 -3.29 12.72 20.14
C LEU A 356 -2.17 12.64 19.11
N THR A 357 -1.49 11.50 19.04
CA THR A 357 -0.56 11.19 17.96
C THR A 357 -1.12 10.04 17.13
N LEU A 358 -1.23 10.25 15.81
CA LEU A 358 -1.63 9.25 14.83
C LEU A 358 -0.40 8.90 13.98
N ARG A 359 -0.09 7.62 13.82
CA ARG A 359 1.00 7.14 12.96
C ARG A 359 0.52 6.00 12.09
N ARG A 360 0.53 6.12 10.76
CA ARG A 360 -0.03 5.07 9.88
C ARG A 360 -1.46 4.69 10.26
N ALA A 361 -2.21 5.69 10.72
CA ALA A 361 -3.56 5.54 11.24
C ALA A 361 -4.57 6.33 10.39
N ALA A 362 -5.85 5.94 10.45
CA ALA A 362 -6.92 6.64 9.77
C ALA A 362 -8.04 7.05 10.73
N ALA A 363 -8.58 8.27 10.57
CA ALA A 363 -9.73 8.75 11.33
C ALA A 363 -10.65 9.65 10.47
N GLU A 364 -11.96 9.39 10.45
CA GLU A 364 -12.88 10.17 9.59
C GLU A 364 -13.06 11.62 10.09
N GLN A 365 -13.21 11.83 11.41
CA GLN A 365 -13.33 13.17 11.98
C GLN A 365 -12.50 13.32 13.25
N VAL A 366 -11.64 14.34 13.30
CA VAL A 366 -10.88 14.71 14.50
C VAL A 366 -11.30 16.10 14.96
N ASN A 367 -11.79 16.18 16.20
CA ASN A 367 -12.33 17.41 16.79
C ASN A 367 -11.46 17.82 17.98
N LEU A 368 -10.79 18.96 17.87
CA LEU A 368 -9.93 19.51 18.90
C LEU A 368 -10.74 20.52 19.73
N ILE A 369 -11.05 20.16 20.98
CA ILE A 369 -12.01 20.87 21.83
C ILE A 369 -11.30 21.64 22.94
N GLY A 370 -11.69 22.91 23.11
CA GLY A 370 -11.37 23.74 24.27
C GLY A 370 -10.71 25.07 23.92
N ASN A 371 -10.39 25.85 24.95
CA ASN A 371 -9.95 27.23 24.85
C ASN A 371 -8.44 27.31 25.11
N GLY A 372 -7.64 26.89 24.13
CA GLY A 372 -6.22 27.22 24.13
C GLY A 372 -6.03 28.54 23.40
N ASN A 373 -5.20 29.43 23.94
CA ASN A 373 -4.64 30.49 23.10
C ASN A 373 -3.82 29.80 22.00
N ALA A 374 -4.01 30.19 20.74
CA ALA A 374 -3.12 29.78 19.65
C ALA A 374 -1.63 30.10 19.94
N ASP A 375 -1.39 31.00 20.91
CA ASP A 375 -0.11 31.56 21.32
C ASP A 375 0.58 30.84 22.51
N ALA A 376 0.07 29.73 23.06
CA ALA A 376 0.75 28.95 24.12
C ALA A 376 0.30 27.47 24.19
N PRO A 377 1.15 26.47 24.54
CA PRO A 377 2.60 26.27 24.35
C PRO A 377 2.92 25.45 23.06
N ASP A 378 4.20 25.27 22.75
CA ASP A 378 4.78 24.59 21.54
C ASP A 378 4.33 23.14 21.25
N VAL A 379 3.47 22.54 22.05
CA VAL A 379 3.08 21.13 21.90
C VAL A 379 1.69 21.03 21.25
N PRO A 380 1.60 20.52 20.01
CA PRO A 380 0.33 20.41 19.31
C PRO A 380 -0.57 19.35 19.97
N PRO A 381 -1.88 19.61 20.17
CA PRO A 381 -2.84 18.61 20.63
C PRO A 381 -3.05 17.47 19.62
N LEU A 382 -2.75 17.70 18.34
CA LEU A 382 -2.78 16.68 17.29
C LEU A 382 -1.45 16.62 16.55
N ARG A 383 -0.83 15.44 16.56
CA ARG A 383 0.27 15.06 15.67
C ARG A 383 -0.20 13.93 14.78
N ALA A 384 -0.03 14.06 13.47
CA ALA A 384 -0.31 12.96 12.56
C ALA A 384 0.87 12.77 11.61
N ALA A 385 1.28 11.52 11.44
CA ALA A 385 2.32 11.10 10.52
C ALA A 385 1.81 9.94 9.68
N ASP A 386 1.97 10.00 8.36
CA ASP A 386 1.56 8.92 7.45
C ASP A 386 0.09 8.54 7.64
N SER A 387 -0.81 9.53 7.73
CA SER A 387 -2.18 9.32 8.21
C SER A 387 -3.24 9.84 7.25
N LEU A 388 -4.36 9.12 7.19
CA LEU A 388 -5.52 9.49 6.39
C LEU A 388 -6.63 10.06 7.28
N LEU A 389 -7.02 11.29 7.04
CA LEU A 389 -8.03 12.00 7.83
C LEU A 389 -9.19 12.43 6.93
N GLY A 390 -10.43 12.28 7.41
CA GLY A 390 -11.58 12.80 6.69
C GLY A 390 -11.69 14.32 6.86
N ALA A 391 -11.74 14.82 8.10
CA ALA A 391 -11.73 16.25 8.40
C ALA A 391 -11.11 16.55 9.77
N ILE A 392 -10.54 17.74 9.93
CA ILE A 392 -9.99 18.23 11.20
C ILE A 392 -10.70 19.53 11.57
N THR A 393 -11.29 19.58 12.77
CA THR A 393 -12.01 20.75 13.26
C THR A 393 -11.47 21.21 14.60
N GLY A 394 -11.15 22.50 14.71
CA GLY A 394 -10.53 23.11 15.87
C GLY A 394 -10.12 24.56 15.58
N PRO A 395 -11.07 25.48 15.37
CA PRO A 395 -10.82 26.81 14.80
C PRO A 395 -9.78 27.64 15.58
N ASN A 396 -9.55 27.36 16.87
CA ASN A 396 -8.57 28.02 17.73
C ASN A 396 -7.46 27.07 18.20
N ARG A 397 -7.15 26.03 17.42
CA ARG A 397 -6.22 24.96 17.79
C ARG A 397 -5.05 24.83 16.82
N PHE A 398 -4.07 24.05 17.27
CA PHE A 398 -2.83 23.75 16.57
C PHE A 398 -2.78 22.27 16.20
N ALA A 399 -2.31 21.94 14.99
CA ALA A 399 -1.95 20.58 14.62
C ALA A 399 -0.62 20.55 13.86
N GLU A 400 0.07 19.41 13.97
CA GLU A 400 1.28 19.08 13.23
C GLU A 400 1.01 17.84 12.37
N LEU A 401 1.15 17.99 11.05
CA LEU A 401 0.86 16.96 10.05
C LEU A 401 2.11 16.72 9.19
N VAL A 402 2.48 15.46 9.01
CA VAL A 402 3.58 15.04 8.15
C VAL A 402 3.12 13.87 7.30
N TYR A 403 3.29 13.91 5.98
CA TYR A 403 2.83 12.83 5.08
C TYR A 403 1.35 12.45 5.30
N CYS A 404 0.48 13.44 5.49
CA CYS A 404 -0.94 13.20 5.76
C CYS A 404 -1.83 13.62 4.60
N THR A 405 -2.93 12.88 4.38
CA THR A 405 -3.99 13.28 3.45
C THR A 405 -5.25 13.64 4.24
N VAL A 406 -5.76 14.86 4.05
CA VAL A 406 -7.04 15.32 4.61
C VAL A 406 -8.04 15.49 3.48
N LEU A 407 -9.06 14.64 3.43
CA LEU A 407 -10.03 14.58 2.33
C LEU A 407 -11.01 15.75 2.31
N GLY A 408 -11.35 16.28 3.49
CA GLY A 408 -12.32 17.34 3.70
C GLY A 408 -11.67 18.64 4.15
N GLU A 409 -12.38 19.36 5.02
CA GLU A 409 -11.93 20.65 5.54
C GLU A 409 -10.93 20.50 6.69
N THR A 410 -9.91 21.35 6.68
CA THR A 410 -8.97 21.55 7.79
C THR A 410 -9.24 22.92 8.41
N ASP A 411 -9.96 22.93 9.54
CA ASP A 411 -10.32 24.13 10.28
C ASP A 411 -9.49 24.29 11.55
N LEU A 412 -8.41 25.06 11.46
CA LEU A 412 -7.42 25.28 12.51
C LEU A 412 -6.95 26.75 12.53
N ALA A 413 -6.55 27.26 13.69
CA ALA A 413 -5.89 28.57 13.80
C ALA A 413 -4.41 28.48 13.41
N ARG A 414 -3.76 27.36 13.76
CA ARG A 414 -2.33 27.12 13.58
C ARG A 414 -2.11 25.75 12.94
N LEU A 415 -1.30 25.68 11.90
CA LEU A 415 -0.98 24.42 11.23
C LEU A 415 0.50 24.35 10.89
N HIS A 416 1.17 23.29 11.35
CA HIS A 416 2.46 22.87 10.82
C HIS A 416 2.21 21.67 9.91
N ALA A 417 2.42 21.82 8.60
CA ALA A 417 2.23 20.74 7.63
C ALA A 417 3.45 20.59 6.73
N SER A 418 3.90 19.35 6.57
CA SER A 418 4.98 18.97 5.66
C SER A 418 4.49 17.80 4.82
N ASP A 419 4.68 17.88 3.49
CA ASP A 419 4.46 16.71 2.62
C ASP A 419 3.01 16.21 2.64
N CYS A 420 2.05 17.13 2.79
CA CYS A 420 0.64 16.82 2.99
C CYS A 420 -0.22 17.06 1.75
N LEU A 421 -1.30 16.28 1.62
CA LEU A 421 -2.40 16.52 0.69
C LEU A 421 -3.61 17.04 1.47
N LEU A 422 -3.84 18.35 1.44
CA LEU A 422 -4.98 18.97 2.10
C LEU A 422 -6.00 19.37 1.04
N ASN A 423 -7.26 18.99 1.21
CA ASN A 423 -8.27 19.38 0.22
C ASN A 423 -8.61 20.87 0.32
N THR A 424 -9.16 21.28 1.47
CA THR A 424 -9.60 22.65 1.74
C THR A 424 -9.02 23.14 3.07
N LEU A 425 -8.43 24.34 3.05
CA LEU A 425 -8.00 25.05 4.25
C LEU A 425 -9.04 26.09 4.65
N SER A 426 -9.36 26.14 5.95
CA SER A 426 -10.25 27.15 6.51
C SER A 426 -9.63 28.55 6.47
N THR A 427 -10.50 29.56 6.45
CA THR A 427 -10.11 30.97 6.58
C THR A 427 -9.62 31.33 7.99
N ASN A 428 -9.84 30.48 8.99
CA ASN A 428 -9.36 30.69 10.37
C ASN A 428 -7.84 30.55 10.51
N LEU A 429 -7.17 29.92 9.53
CA LEU A 429 -5.73 29.68 9.57
C LEU A 429 -4.94 31.00 9.57
N ASN A 430 -4.08 31.19 10.56
CA ASN A 430 -3.22 32.37 10.65
C ASN A 430 -2.07 32.27 9.64
N CYS A 431 -1.83 33.37 8.92
CA CYS A 431 -0.85 33.50 7.85
C CYS A 431 0.51 34.01 8.31
N ASP A 432 0.67 34.35 9.59
CA ASP A 432 1.97 34.73 10.13
C ASP A 432 2.90 33.51 10.16
N ALA A 433 4.06 33.60 9.50
CA ALA A 433 5.05 32.54 9.40
C ALA A 433 5.64 32.14 10.77
N ALA A 434 5.54 33.02 11.78
CA ALA A 434 5.88 32.66 13.16
C ALA A 434 4.85 31.69 13.80
N THR A 435 3.67 31.57 13.20
CA THR A 435 2.54 30.78 13.73
C THR A 435 2.27 29.53 12.91
N SER A 436 2.04 29.62 11.59
CA SER A 436 1.78 28.45 10.74
C SER A 436 2.89 28.23 9.73
N CYS A 437 3.26 26.98 9.49
CA CYS A 437 4.29 26.61 8.53
C CYS A 437 3.77 25.46 7.66
N ILE A 438 3.52 25.75 6.38
CA ILE A 438 3.12 24.75 5.38
C ILE A 438 4.20 24.71 4.31
N ARG A 439 4.80 23.53 4.12
CA ARG A 439 5.86 23.29 3.14
C ARG A 439 5.64 21.97 2.41
N TYR A 440 6.15 21.88 1.17
CA TYR A 440 6.07 20.68 0.33
C TYR A 440 4.67 20.06 0.31
N SER A 441 3.62 20.88 0.35
CA SER A 441 2.25 20.40 0.53
C SER A 441 1.35 20.91 -0.56
N ARG A 442 0.31 20.12 -0.86
CA ARG A 442 -0.76 20.49 -1.78
C ARG A 442 -1.97 20.96 -1.00
N PHE A 443 -2.52 22.12 -1.38
CA PHE A 443 -3.80 22.59 -0.84
C PHE A 443 -4.52 23.55 -1.78
N THR A 444 -5.85 23.62 -1.63
CA THR A 444 -6.63 24.70 -2.22
C THR A 444 -6.53 25.92 -1.30
N PRO A 445 -5.94 27.05 -1.73
CA PRO A 445 -5.74 28.20 -0.86
C PRO A 445 -7.09 28.78 -0.41
N PRO A 446 -7.21 29.27 0.85
CA PRO A 446 -8.40 29.97 1.29
C PRO A 446 -8.57 31.27 0.49
N THR A 447 -9.81 31.66 0.21
CA THR A 447 -10.14 32.91 -0.47
C THR A 447 -9.46 34.10 0.22
N GLY A 448 -8.68 34.88 -0.54
CA GLY A 448 -7.97 36.06 -0.02
C GLY A 448 -6.68 35.77 0.77
N LYS A 449 -6.23 34.51 0.85
CA LYS A 449 -5.00 34.10 1.57
C LYS A 449 -4.01 33.30 0.71
N ALA A 450 -4.18 33.30 -0.62
CA ALA A 450 -3.30 32.57 -1.54
C ALA A 450 -1.85 33.07 -1.47
N ASP A 451 -1.64 34.39 -1.42
CA ASP A 451 -0.32 35.01 -1.38
C ASP A 451 0.49 34.57 -0.14
N CYS A 452 -0.18 34.30 0.98
CA CYS A 452 0.50 33.96 2.22
C CYS A 452 1.19 32.60 2.20
N PHE A 453 0.57 31.59 1.57
CA PHE A 453 1.03 30.20 1.66
C PHE A 453 1.60 29.64 0.35
N LEU A 454 1.32 30.25 -0.80
CA LEU A 454 1.88 29.84 -2.09
C LEU A 454 3.02 30.77 -2.54
N HIS A 455 2.91 32.09 -2.32
CA HIS A 455 3.95 33.02 -2.77
C HIS A 455 5.23 32.95 -1.92
N ASN A 456 5.08 32.80 -0.61
CA ASN A 456 6.20 32.74 0.34
C ASN A 456 6.80 31.34 0.52
N SER A 457 6.12 30.31 -0.01
CA SER A 457 6.55 28.91 0.07
C SER A 457 6.47 28.26 -1.32
N PRO A 458 7.49 28.45 -2.18
CA PRO A 458 7.46 28.02 -3.59
C PRO A 458 7.37 26.50 -3.77
N ASN A 459 7.63 25.74 -2.70
CA ASN A 459 7.57 24.28 -2.71
C ASN A 459 6.14 23.74 -2.50
N ASN A 460 5.16 24.60 -2.25
CA ASN A 460 3.75 24.22 -2.18
C ASN A 460 3.12 24.25 -3.58
N THR A 461 2.10 23.40 -3.80
CA THR A 461 1.37 23.36 -5.07
C THR A 461 -0.13 23.49 -4.86
N SER A 462 -0.82 24.09 -5.82
CA SER A 462 -2.28 24.10 -5.92
C SER A 462 -2.81 23.13 -6.98
N ASP A 463 -1.94 22.30 -7.56
CA ASP A 463 -2.33 21.36 -8.61
C ASP A 463 -3.39 20.37 -8.10
N PRO A 464 -4.28 19.88 -8.99
CA PRO A 464 -5.34 18.96 -8.59
C PRO A 464 -4.74 17.60 -8.18
N ALA A 465 -5.02 17.18 -6.95
CA ALA A 465 -4.80 15.80 -6.54
C ALA A 465 -5.79 14.89 -7.26
N ARG A 466 -5.29 14.07 -8.18
CA ARG A 466 -6.10 13.09 -8.92
C ARG A 466 -5.99 11.75 -8.23
N PHE A 467 -7.13 11.24 -7.76
CA PHE A 467 -7.22 9.94 -7.10
C PHE A 467 -7.74 8.87 -8.06
N VAL A 468 -7.39 7.63 -7.80
CA VAL A 468 -7.80 6.49 -8.62
C VAL A 468 -9.30 6.19 -8.40
N ALA A 469 -10.03 5.97 -9.50
CA ALA A 469 -11.41 5.51 -9.44
C ALA A 469 -11.46 3.98 -9.34
N ARG A 470 -12.48 3.44 -8.67
CA ARG A 470 -12.71 1.99 -8.51
C ARG A 470 -14.17 1.63 -8.76
N TYR A 471 -14.38 0.40 -9.21
CA TYR A 471 -15.71 -0.20 -9.19
C TYR A 471 -16.05 -0.56 -7.74
N LEU A 472 -16.98 0.17 -7.15
CA LEU A 472 -17.41 0.00 -5.77
C LEU A 472 -18.94 -0.10 -5.72
N PRO A 473 -19.51 -0.86 -4.77
CA PRO A 473 -20.95 -0.90 -4.60
C PRO A 473 -21.49 0.48 -4.20
N ASN A 474 -22.63 0.85 -4.80
CA ASN A 474 -23.48 1.93 -4.33
C ASN A 474 -24.45 1.43 -3.24
N GLU A 475 -25.25 2.34 -2.69
CA GLU A 475 -26.30 2.03 -1.70
C GLU A 475 -27.26 0.93 -2.18
N ASP A 476 -27.54 0.88 -3.49
CA ASP A 476 -28.39 -0.16 -4.11
C ASP A 476 -27.66 -1.51 -4.34
N GLY A 477 -26.39 -1.63 -3.94
CA GLY A 477 -25.56 -2.82 -4.14
C GLY A 477 -24.99 -2.97 -5.55
N HIS A 478 -25.33 -2.09 -6.50
CA HIS A 478 -24.75 -2.08 -7.84
C HIS A 478 -23.34 -1.50 -7.84
N CYS A 479 -22.39 -2.19 -8.48
CA CYS A 479 -21.03 -1.69 -8.65
C CYS A 479 -20.98 -0.57 -9.70
N VAL A 480 -20.50 0.61 -9.31
CA VAL A 480 -20.26 1.75 -10.21
C VAL A 480 -18.82 2.22 -10.12
N LEU A 481 -18.30 2.76 -11.22
CA LEU A 481 -16.98 3.38 -11.23
C LEU A 481 -17.06 4.78 -10.61
N ARG A 482 -16.47 4.95 -9.42
CA ARG A 482 -16.40 6.23 -8.72
C ARG A 482 -15.12 6.38 -7.90
N LEU A 483 -14.87 7.57 -7.39
CA LEU A 483 -13.80 7.78 -6.42
C LEU A 483 -14.18 7.09 -5.09
N PRO A 484 -13.27 6.34 -4.46
CA PRO A 484 -13.50 5.78 -3.13
C PRO A 484 -13.63 6.88 -2.08
N VAL A 485 -14.59 6.73 -1.17
CA VAL A 485 -14.75 7.60 0.01
C VAL A 485 -13.97 7.04 1.19
N TYR A 486 -13.96 7.76 2.33
CA TYR A 486 -13.31 7.28 3.55
C TYR A 486 -13.84 5.89 3.93
N ALA A 487 -12.96 5.04 4.48
CA ALA A 487 -13.22 3.63 4.81
C ALA A 487 -13.41 2.67 3.62
N GLU A 488 -13.27 3.13 2.38
CA GLU A 488 -13.33 2.26 1.19
C GLU A 488 -11.92 1.95 0.63
N PRO A 489 -11.73 0.77 0.02
CA PRO A 489 -10.48 0.42 -0.64
C PRO A 489 -10.13 1.37 -1.78
N GLY A 490 -8.87 1.83 -1.80
CA GLY A 490 -8.33 2.80 -2.76
C GLY A 490 -8.54 4.26 -2.36
N CYS A 491 -9.11 4.54 -1.18
CA CYS A 491 -9.26 5.90 -0.68
C CYS A 491 -7.90 6.62 -0.59
N ALA A 492 -7.86 7.86 -1.09
CA ALA A 492 -6.67 8.71 -1.13
C ALA A 492 -5.46 8.16 -1.91
N VAL A 493 -5.64 7.14 -2.75
CA VAL A 493 -4.59 6.63 -3.64
C VAL A 493 -4.51 7.49 -4.89
N LEU A 494 -3.32 8.03 -5.17
CA LEU A 494 -3.07 8.86 -6.36
C LEU A 494 -3.17 8.02 -7.64
N ASP A 495 -3.77 8.60 -8.67
CA ASP A 495 -3.83 8.00 -10.00
C ASP A 495 -2.51 8.21 -10.77
N THR A 496 -2.28 7.39 -11.79
CA THR A 496 -1.19 7.54 -12.78
C THR A 496 -1.19 8.89 -13.49
N THR A 497 -2.33 9.56 -13.56
CA THR A 497 -2.47 10.89 -14.17
C THR A 497 -2.26 12.05 -13.21
N ALA A 498 -1.96 11.77 -11.93
CA ALA A 498 -1.61 12.79 -10.95
C ALA A 498 -0.29 13.49 -11.34
N PRO A 499 -0.18 14.81 -11.15
CA PRO A 499 0.98 15.57 -11.59
C PRO A 499 2.24 15.24 -10.78
N ASP A 500 3.41 15.44 -11.40
CA ASP A 500 4.71 15.20 -10.76
C ASP A 500 4.95 16.10 -9.54
N THR A 501 4.37 17.30 -9.55
CA THR A 501 4.34 18.23 -8.40
C THR A 501 3.68 17.64 -7.15
N ILE A 502 2.94 16.53 -7.28
CA ILE A 502 2.32 15.82 -6.15
C ILE A 502 2.99 14.44 -5.96
N THR A 503 3.25 13.70 -7.04
CA THR A 503 3.80 12.34 -6.98
C THR A 503 5.31 12.27 -6.73
N ALA A 504 6.00 13.40 -6.89
CA ALA A 504 7.43 13.60 -6.63
C ALA A 504 7.69 14.93 -5.89
N GLY A 505 6.65 15.52 -5.29
CA GLY A 505 6.69 16.87 -4.74
C GLY A 505 7.00 16.97 -3.25
N SER A 506 7.12 15.84 -2.53
CA SER A 506 7.59 15.88 -1.14
C SER A 506 9.05 16.31 -1.07
N GLU A 507 9.50 16.69 0.14
CA GLU A 507 10.86 17.16 0.41
C GLU A 507 11.95 16.18 -0.01
N ASP A 508 11.65 14.88 0.02
CA ASP A 508 12.51 13.78 -0.39
C ASP A 508 12.25 13.28 -1.82
N GLU A 509 11.58 14.08 -2.64
CA GLU A 509 11.18 13.76 -4.03
C GLU A 509 10.21 12.57 -4.14
N GLY A 510 9.58 12.16 -3.04
CA GLY A 510 8.52 11.17 -2.95
C GLY A 510 7.12 11.73 -3.24
N GLU A 511 6.09 10.92 -2.96
CA GLU A 511 4.71 11.38 -3.05
C GLU A 511 4.29 12.17 -1.80
N MET A 512 3.51 13.23 -2.00
CA MET A 512 2.85 13.93 -0.90
C MET A 512 1.67 13.08 -0.37
N GLY A 513 1.40 13.20 0.93
CA GLY A 513 0.21 12.64 1.59
C GLY A 513 0.40 11.25 2.17
N ALA A 514 -0.72 10.64 2.58
CA ALA A 514 -0.76 9.42 3.38
C ALA A 514 -0.15 8.19 2.69
N GLY A 515 -0.07 8.19 1.36
CA GLY A 515 0.53 7.10 0.58
C GLY A 515 2.05 6.99 0.76
N HIS A 516 2.71 8.08 1.16
CA HIS A 516 4.17 8.25 1.11
C HIS A 516 4.97 7.05 1.63
N HIS A 517 4.72 6.61 2.86
CA HIS A 517 5.41 5.47 3.49
C HIS A 517 5.25 4.13 2.75
N ARG A 518 4.30 4.02 1.83
CA ARG A 518 4.05 2.83 1.00
C ARG A 518 4.72 2.90 -0.37
N PHE A 519 5.34 4.04 -0.70
CA PHE A 519 6.08 4.26 -1.93
C PHE A 519 5.23 3.99 -3.19
N LEU A 520 3.94 4.35 -3.20
CA LEU A 520 3.04 3.95 -4.31
C LEU A 520 3.45 4.63 -5.62
N ALA A 521 3.55 5.95 -5.65
CA ALA A 521 4.00 6.66 -6.85
C ALA A 521 5.50 6.45 -7.14
N ALA A 522 6.34 6.32 -6.11
CA ALA A 522 7.75 5.99 -6.29
C ALA A 522 7.93 4.60 -6.94
N GLY A 523 7.12 3.61 -6.53
CA GLY A 523 7.10 2.27 -7.08
C GLY A 523 6.65 2.25 -8.54
N ARG A 524 5.68 3.10 -8.90
CA ARG A 524 5.28 3.33 -10.30
C ARG A 524 6.44 3.89 -11.14
N ARG A 525 7.11 4.95 -10.67
CA ARG A 525 8.26 5.55 -11.37
C ARG A 525 9.42 4.56 -11.52
N ALA A 526 9.71 3.81 -10.45
CA ALA A 526 10.68 2.74 -10.45
C ALA A 526 10.35 1.66 -11.49
N LEU A 527 9.08 1.26 -11.56
CA LEU A 527 8.61 0.29 -12.55
C LEU A 527 8.81 0.81 -13.97
N GLU A 528 8.40 2.05 -14.26
CA GLU A 528 8.58 2.66 -15.58
C GLU A 528 10.07 2.70 -15.99
N LYS A 529 10.94 3.16 -15.08
CA LYS A 529 12.39 3.17 -15.30
C LYS A 529 12.93 1.76 -15.54
N LYS A 530 12.55 0.77 -14.72
CA LYS A 530 13.00 -0.62 -14.85
C LYS A 530 12.58 -1.18 -16.20
N LEU A 531 11.30 -1.11 -16.53
CA LEU A 531 10.73 -1.67 -17.75
C LEU A 531 11.31 -1.06 -19.01
N SER A 532 11.73 0.20 -18.99
CA SER A 532 12.39 0.83 -20.14
C SER A 532 13.60 0.04 -20.64
N THR A 533 14.25 -0.71 -19.73
CA THR A 533 15.35 -1.59 -20.07
C THR A 533 14.91 -2.99 -20.47
N PHE A 534 13.78 -3.52 -19.97
CA PHE A 534 13.31 -4.90 -20.19
C PHE A 534 12.35 -5.08 -21.37
N LEU A 535 11.83 -3.99 -21.92
CA LEU A 535 10.96 -4.04 -23.09
C LEU A 535 11.67 -4.59 -24.35
N PRO A 536 10.89 -5.17 -25.30
CA PRO A 536 11.41 -5.44 -26.64
C PRO A 536 11.94 -4.17 -27.32
N LEU A 537 12.96 -4.31 -28.16
CA LEU A 537 13.61 -3.18 -28.83
C LEU A 537 12.59 -2.30 -29.60
N GLY A 538 12.64 -1.00 -29.33
CA GLY A 538 11.81 -0.01 -30.00
C GLY A 538 10.35 0.08 -29.51
N GLN A 539 10.01 -0.61 -28.42
CA GLN A 539 8.73 -0.47 -27.73
C GLN A 539 8.77 0.67 -26.70
N GLN A 540 7.64 1.34 -26.54
CA GLN A 540 7.36 2.35 -25.52
C GLN A 540 6.43 1.75 -24.45
N ILE A 541 6.44 2.31 -23.25
CA ILE A 541 5.53 1.92 -22.16
C ILE A 541 4.31 2.84 -22.19
N ALA A 542 3.13 2.30 -21.98
CA ALA A 542 2.02 3.05 -21.42
C ALA A 542 1.45 2.31 -20.23
N LEU A 543 1.56 2.95 -19.08
CA LEU A 543 1.20 2.38 -17.79
C LEU A 543 -0.05 3.11 -17.28
N ARG A 544 -1.06 2.37 -16.86
CA ARG A 544 -2.29 2.91 -16.28
C ARG A 544 -2.80 2.01 -15.16
N TYR A 545 -3.49 2.60 -14.19
CA TYR A 545 -4.30 1.80 -13.28
C TYR A 545 -5.54 1.29 -14.00
N ASP A 546 -5.85 0.03 -13.78
CA ASP A 546 -7.05 -0.61 -14.29
C ASP A 546 -7.99 -0.99 -13.13
N PRO A 547 -9.12 -0.28 -12.97
CA PRO A 547 -10.08 -0.55 -11.91
C PRO A 547 -10.64 -1.99 -11.91
N LEU A 548 -10.65 -2.69 -13.04
CA LEU A 548 -11.14 -4.07 -13.11
C LEU A 548 -10.16 -5.08 -12.55
N LEU A 549 -8.85 -4.80 -12.55
CA LEU A 549 -7.87 -5.69 -11.91
C LEU A 549 -8.05 -5.74 -10.39
N ALA A 550 -8.74 -4.77 -9.80
CA ALA A 550 -9.15 -4.84 -8.39
C ALA A 550 -10.30 -5.84 -8.15
N GLN A 551 -11.06 -6.19 -9.19
CA GLN A 551 -12.20 -7.10 -9.12
C GLN A 551 -11.79 -8.52 -9.49
N THR A 552 -12.41 -9.50 -8.86
CA THR A 552 -12.26 -10.89 -9.28
C THR A 552 -13.08 -11.13 -10.54
N PRO A 553 -12.52 -11.74 -11.61
CA PRO A 553 -13.29 -12.15 -12.77
C PRO A 553 -14.48 -13.04 -12.36
N PRO A 554 -15.67 -12.90 -12.98
CA PRO A 554 -16.81 -13.73 -12.65
C PRO A 554 -16.63 -15.18 -13.11
N GLU A 555 -17.20 -16.11 -12.35
CA GLU A 555 -17.39 -17.49 -12.79
C GLU A 555 -18.50 -17.56 -13.85
N LEU A 556 -18.28 -18.34 -14.91
CA LEU A 556 -19.34 -18.68 -15.84
C LEU A 556 -20.27 -19.69 -15.17
N THR A 557 -21.33 -19.22 -14.53
CA THR A 557 -22.43 -20.11 -14.15
C THR A 557 -23.05 -20.66 -15.43
N GLY A 558 -23.00 -21.98 -15.61
CA GLY A 558 -23.54 -22.63 -16.79
C GLY A 558 -25.05 -22.48 -16.84
N THR A 559 -25.56 -21.39 -17.41
CA THR A 559 -26.92 -21.19 -17.95
C THR A 559 -27.08 -19.72 -18.36
N GLY A 560 -26.87 -19.42 -19.65
CA GLY A 560 -27.07 -18.08 -20.19
C GLY A 560 -26.34 -17.90 -21.51
N GLY A 561 -26.76 -18.68 -22.51
CA GLY A 561 -26.38 -18.47 -23.92
C GLY A 561 -27.04 -17.24 -24.51
#